data_AF-A0A941ZUZ9-F1
#
_entry.id   AF-A0A941ZUZ9-F1
#
_cell.length_a   1.000
_cell.length_b   1.000
_cell.length_c   1.000
_cell.angle_alpha   90.00
_cell.angle_beta   90.00
_cell.angle_gamma   90.00
#
_symmetry.space_group_name_H-M   'P 1'
#
loop_
_entity.id
_entity.type
_entity.pdbx_description
1 polymer ?
#
loop_
_entity_poly.entity_id
_entity_poly.type
_entity_poly.pdbx_seq_one_letter_code
_entity_poly.pdbx_strand_id
1 'polypeptide(L)'
;MDTLAHATMVVILSFATTVSSAFSCPTLPEMTEVMPGYDQIYSDASLSIIDKDKEQYVLQLMKPIHSAHETLLKLSIDALATSNADEAQCALNTLQGWARSNAHTKVDIR
;
A
#
# COMPACT_ATOMS: atom_id res chain seq x y z
N MET A 1 11.21 -54.15 -8.38
CA MET A 1 10.65 -53.14 -9.31
C MET A 1 10.37 -51.87 -8.50
N ASP A 2 11.35 -51.37 -7.75
CA ASP A 2 11.07 -50.49 -6.60
C ASP A 2 11.76 -49.12 -6.68
N THR A 3 12.75 -48.97 -7.55
CA THR A 3 13.50 -47.71 -7.71
C THR A 3 12.71 -46.66 -8.49
N LEU A 4 11.87 -47.08 -9.45
CA LEU A 4 11.08 -46.17 -10.26
C LEU A 4 9.96 -45.48 -9.45
N ALA A 5 9.34 -46.21 -8.52
CA ALA A 5 8.27 -45.71 -7.65
C ALA A 5 8.78 -44.72 -6.59
N HIS A 6 9.99 -44.94 -6.06
CA HIS A 6 10.63 -44.00 -5.15
C HIS A 6 11.04 -42.70 -5.86
N ALA A 7 11.55 -42.81 -7.09
CA ALA A 7 11.94 -41.63 -7.88
C ALA A 7 10.73 -40.76 -8.23
N THR A 8 9.60 -41.34 -8.63
CA THR A 8 8.37 -40.57 -8.91
C THR A 8 7.76 -39.95 -7.65
N MET A 9 7.80 -40.63 -6.51
CA MET A 9 7.28 -40.08 -5.25
C MET A 9 8.11 -38.87 -4.76
N VAL A 10 9.43 -38.91 -4.93
CA VAL A 10 10.32 -37.77 -4.60
C VAL A 10 10.08 -36.60 -5.55
N VAL A 11 9.89 -36.85 -6.85
CA VAL A 11 9.55 -35.79 -7.81
C VAL A 11 8.21 -35.15 -7.48
N ILE A 12 7.18 -35.93 -7.16
CA ILE A 12 5.85 -35.41 -6.77
C ILE A 12 5.94 -34.59 -5.47
N LEU A 13 6.71 -35.04 -4.47
CA LEU A 13 6.94 -34.27 -3.25
C LEU A 13 7.69 -32.95 -3.52
N SER A 14 8.64 -32.96 -4.47
CA SER A 14 9.43 -31.78 -4.86
C SER A 14 8.58 -30.73 -5.58
N PHE A 15 7.59 -31.16 -6.37
CA PHE A 15 6.62 -30.28 -7.02
C PHE A 15 5.53 -29.79 -6.05
N ALA A 16 5.19 -30.55 -5.01
CA ALA A 16 4.26 -30.13 -3.97
C ALA A 16 4.85 -29.09 -3.00
N THR A 17 6.18 -28.94 -2.98
CA THR A 17 6.88 -27.86 -2.27
C THR A 17 7.07 -26.60 -3.12
N THR A 18 6.23 -26.38 -4.14
CA THR A 18 6.13 -25.06 -4.77
C THR A 18 6.00 -24.03 -3.66
N VAL A 19 7.05 -23.24 -3.54
CA VAL A 19 7.28 -22.28 -2.47
C VAL A 19 6.10 -21.32 -2.50
N SER A 20 5.11 -21.58 -1.65
CA SER A 20 4.12 -20.58 -1.29
C SER A 20 4.94 -19.54 -0.54
N SER A 21 5.41 -18.51 -1.26
CA SER A 21 6.04 -17.38 -0.64
C SER A 21 5.01 -16.84 0.34
N ALA A 22 5.25 -17.05 1.64
CA ALA A 22 4.33 -16.60 2.67
C ALA A 22 4.12 -15.10 2.46
N PHE A 23 2.90 -14.73 2.09
CA PHE A 23 2.54 -13.36 1.88
C PHE A 23 2.74 -12.60 3.19
N SER A 24 3.44 -11.47 3.13
CA SER A 24 3.68 -10.60 4.28
C SER A 24 2.98 -9.27 4.04
N CYS A 25 2.00 -8.96 4.89
CA CYS A 25 1.26 -7.72 4.80
C CYS A 25 2.15 -6.53 5.21
N PRO A 26 2.39 -5.54 4.33
CA PRO A 26 3.19 -4.37 4.69
C PRO A 26 2.47 -3.53 5.76
N THR A 27 3.24 -2.99 6.71
CA THR A 27 2.73 -2.00 7.66
C THR A 27 2.70 -0.63 6.99
N LEU A 28 1.51 -0.06 6.81
CA LEU A 28 1.34 1.27 6.22
C LEU A 28 1.13 2.34 7.29
N PRO A 29 1.71 3.54 7.13
CA PRO A 29 1.51 4.63 8.08
C PRO A 29 0.02 5.00 8.18
N GLU A 30 -0.42 5.35 9.39
CA GLU A 30 -1.77 5.88 9.62
C GLU A 30 -1.79 7.39 9.36
N MET A 31 -2.72 7.86 8.54
CA MET A 31 -2.76 9.25 8.08
C MET A 31 -3.58 10.14 9.00
N THR A 32 -3.13 10.29 10.25
CA THR A 32 -3.82 11.10 11.28
C THR A 32 -3.36 12.56 11.36
N GLU A 33 -2.28 12.88 10.65
CA GLU A 33 -1.75 14.24 10.54
C GLU A 33 -2.67 15.15 9.73
N VAL A 34 -2.56 16.46 9.96
CA VAL A 34 -3.37 17.44 9.23
C VAL A 34 -2.79 17.60 7.83
N MET A 35 -3.58 17.28 6.82
CA MET A 35 -3.18 17.45 5.42
C MET A 35 -3.24 18.93 5.02
N PRO A 36 -2.21 19.45 4.33
CA PRO A 36 -2.24 20.80 3.82
C PRO A 36 -3.28 20.91 2.71
N GLY A 37 -4.01 22.03 2.69
CA GLY A 37 -4.86 22.39 1.55
C GLY A 37 -4.04 22.51 0.25
N TYR A 38 -4.67 22.23 -0.89
CA TYR A 38 -4.04 22.33 -2.21
C TYR A 38 -3.63 23.76 -2.58
N ASP A 39 -4.26 24.75 -1.97
CA ASP A 39 -3.96 26.17 -2.08
C ASP A 39 -2.63 26.56 -1.39
N GLN A 40 -2.17 25.76 -0.42
CA GLN A 40 -0.97 26.09 0.36
C GLN A 40 0.33 26.09 -0.47
N ILE A 41 0.37 25.44 -1.64
CA ILE A 41 1.56 25.47 -2.50
C ILE A 41 1.68 26.78 -3.30
N TYR A 42 0.65 27.63 -3.31
CA TYR A 42 0.64 28.86 -4.08
C TYR A 42 1.07 30.05 -3.23
N SER A 43 1.69 31.04 -3.88
CA SER A 43 2.11 32.31 -3.28
C SER A 43 1.11 33.43 -3.53
N ASP A 44 0.16 33.23 -4.45
CA ASP A 44 -0.83 34.20 -4.88
C ASP A 44 -2.27 33.68 -4.71
N ALA A 45 -3.21 34.59 -4.49
CA ALA A 45 -4.64 34.26 -4.35
C ALA A 45 -5.29 33.76 -5.64
N SER A 46 -4.67 33.98 -6.81
CA SER A 46 -5.12 33.44 -8.10
C SER A 46 -4.68 32.00 -8.38
N LEU A 47 -3.91 31.37 -7.47
CA LEU A 47 -3.39 30.01 -7.62
C LEU A 47 -2.58 29.81 -8.91
N SER A 48 -1.76 30.80 -9.27
CA SER A 48 -1.02 30.83 -10.54
C SER A 48 0.50 30.74 -10.38
N ILE A 49 1.01 31.05 -9.18
CA ILE A 49 2.43 31.09 -8.85
C ILE A 49 2.71 30.10 -7.73
N ILE A 50 3.36 29.00 -8.07
CA ILE A 50 3.81 27.99 -7.10
C ILE A 50 4.97 28.56 -6.30
N ASP A 51 4.84 28.54 -4.98
CA ASP A 51 5.92 28.76 -4.02
C ASP A 51 6.74 27.48 -3.88
N LYS A 52 8.01 27.52 -4.30
CA LYS A 52 8.87 26.33 -4.33
C LYS A 52 9.19 25.77 -2.95
N ASP A 53 9.29 26.61 -1.93
CA ASP A 53 9.58 26.15 -0.58
C ASP A 53 8.35 25.47 0.03
N LYS A 54 7.16 26.03 -0.19
CA LYS A 54 5.90 25.40 0.23
C LYS A 54 5.61 24.11 -0.55
N GLU A 55 5.86 24.10 -1.86
CA GLU A 55 5.74 22.88 -2.68
C GLU A 55 6.62 21.76 -2.13
N GLN A 56 7.90 22.03 -1.84
CA GLN A 56 8.80 21.02 -1.26
C GLN A 56 8.33 20.53 0.11
N TYR A 57 7.86 21.43 0.97
CA TYR A 57 7.29 21.06 2.27
C TYR A 57 6.07 20.13 2.11
N VAL A 58 5.11 20.51 1.27
CA VAL A 58 3.91 19.71 1.00
C VAL A 58 4.28 18.36 0.38
N LEU A 59 5.22 18.31 -0.56
CA LEU A 59 5.68 17.05 -1.15
C LEU A 59 6.32 16.12 -0.11
N GLN A 60 7.10 16.65 0.84
CA GLN A 60 7.68 15.84 1.91
C GLN A 60 6.61 15.25 2.84
N LEU A 61 5.59 16.05 3.18
CA LEU A 61 4.47 15.62 4.01
C LEU A 61 3.58 14.58 3.29
N MET A 62 3.36 14.76 1.98
CA MET A 62 2.49 13.90 1.17
C MET A 62 3.19 12.63 0.68
N LYS A 63 4.53 12.57 0.66
CA LYS A 63 5.28 11.40 0.18
C LYS A 63 4.91 10.07 0.88
N PRO A 64 4.86 9.98 2.22
CA PRO A 64 4.43 8.75 2.89
C PRO A 64 2.96 8.41 2.57
N ILE A 65 2.10 9.43 2.42
CA ILE A 65 0.69 9.26 2.03
C ILE A 65 0.57 8.62 0.66
N HIS A 66 1.28 9.19 -0.31
CA HIS A 66 1.30 8.70 -1.67
C HIS A 66 1.81 7.25 -1.74
N SER A 67 2.94 6.96 -1.08
CA SER A 67 3.52 5.61 -1.07
C SER A 67 2.59 4.56 -0.44
N ALA A 68 1.86 4.92 0.63
CA ALA A 68 0.88 4.04 1.24
C ALA A 68 -0.30 3.77 0.29
N HIS A 69 -0.81 4.79 -0.41
CA HIS A 69 -1.85 4.61 -1.42
C HIS A 69 -1.41 3.72 -2.58
N GLU A 70 -0.19 3.92 -3.11
CA GLU A 70 0.36 3.06 -4.17
C GLU A 70 0.46 1.60 -3.71
N THR A 71 0.87 1.38 -2.45
CA THR A 71 0.97 0.04 -1.88
C THR A 71 -0.41 -0.62 -1.72
N LEU A 72 -1.42 0.11 -1.23
CA LEU A 72 -2.80 -0.39 -1.14
C LEU A 72 -3.39 -0.72 -2.50
N LEU A 73 -3.15 0.14 -3.50
CA LEU A 73 -3.58 -0.09 -4.86
C LEU A 73 -2.94 -1.35 -5.43
N LYS A 74 -1.63 -1.52 -5.23
CA LYS A 74 -0.90 -2.72 -5.66
C LYS A 74 -1.43 -3.99 -5.00
N LEU A 75 -1.62 -3.99 -3.68
CA LEU A 75 -2.22 -5.13 -2.95
C LEU A 75 -3.59 -5.50 -3.51
N SER A 76 -4.42 -4.50 -3.82
CA SER A 76 -5.76 -4.72 -4.35
C SER A 76 -5.74 -5.29 -5.78
N ILE A 77 -4.84 -4.81 -6.63
CA ILE A 77 -4.65 -5.31 -7.99
C ILE A 77 -4.10 -6.73 -7.98
N ASP A 78 -3.05 -6.98 -7.18
CA ASP A 78 -2.41 -8.29 -7.08
C ASP A 78 -3.40 -9.33 -6.53
N ALA A 79 -4.22 -8.96 -5.54
CA ALA A 79 -5.26 -9.83 -4.99
C ALA A 79 -6.29 -10.24 -6.05
N LEU A 80 -6.71 -9.31 -6.91
CA LEU A 80 -7.62 -9.59 -8.02
C LEU A 80 -6.96 -10.45 -9.09
N ALA A 81 -5.71 -10.16 -9.45
CA ALA A 81 -4.98 -10.86 -10.49
C ALA A 81 -4.65 -12.31 -10.11
N THR A 82 -4.36 -12.56 -8.82
CA THR A 82 -3.92 -13.85 -8.31
C THR A 82 -4.99 -14.62 -7.55
N SER A 83 -6.15 -14.01 -7.30
CA SER A 83 -7.18 -14.52 -6.38
C SER A 83 -6.62 -14.84 -4.98
N ASN A 84 -5.60 -14.08 -4.54
CA ASN A 84 -4.96 -14.27 -3.24
C ASN A 84 -5.78 -13.59 -2.13
N ALA A 85 -6.42 -14.42 -1.30
CA ALA A 85 -7.23 -13.95 -0.18
C ALA A 85 -6.42 -13.21 0.90
N ASP A 86 -5.14 -13.53 1.07
CA ASP A 86 -4.30 -12.90 2.09
C ASP A 86 -3.98 -11.44 1.72
N GLU A 87 -3.75 -11.17 0.43
CA GLU A 87 -3.55 -9.82 -0.11
C GLU A 87 -4.81 -8.97 0.04
N ALA A 88 -5.98 -9.54 -0.31
CA ALA A 88 -7.27 -8.87 -0.14
C ALA A 88 -7.53 -8.55 1.35
N GLN A 89 -7.27 -9.51 2.23
CA GLN A 89 -7.47 -9.32 3.67
C GLN A 89 -6.50 -8.28 4.24
N CYS A 90 -5.26 -8.24 3.77
CA CYS A 90 -4.28 -7.22 4.16
C CYS A 90 -4.73 -5.80 3.78
N ALA A 91 -5.20 -5.61 2.53
CA ALA A 91 -5.74 -4.33 2.09
C ALA A 91 -6.95 -3.90 2.93
N LEU A 92 -7.90 -4.82 3.18
CA LEU A 92 -9.08 -4.55 3.99
C LEU A 92 -8.74 -4.20 5.44
N ASN A 93 -7.85 -4.95 6.09
CA ASN A 93 -7.43 -4.68 7.47
C ASN A 93 -6.76 -3.31 7.58
N THR A 94 -5.96 -2.92 6.58
CA THR A 94 -5.31 -1.62 6.56
C THR A 94 -6.32 -0.48 6.44
N LEU A 95 -7.28 -0.59 5.51
CA LEU A 95 -8.37 0.40 5.36
C LEU A 95 -9.23 0.49 6.61
N GLN A 96 -9.52 -0.63 7.28
CA GLN A 96 -10.23 -0.63 8.56
C GLN A 96 -9.44 0.06 9.67
N GLY A 97 -8.11 -0.14 9.73
CA GLY A 97 -7.24 0.56 10.66
C GLY A 97 -7.31 2.06 10.47
N TRP A 98 -7.15 2.52 9.23
CA TRP A 98 -7.28 3.93 8.85
C TRP A 98 -8.65 4.52 9.17
N ALA A 99 -9.73 3.78 8.92
CA ALA A 99 -11.08 4.22 9.28
C ALA A 99 -11.24 4.39 10.80
N ARG A 100 -10.68 3.48 11.61
CA ARG A 100 -10.74 3.55 13.08
C ARG A 100 -9.91 4.70 13.64
N SER A 101 -8.79 5.04 13.00
CA SER A 101 -7.95 6.15 13.43
C SER A 101 -8.40 7.52 12.91
N ASN A 102 -9.53 7.58 12.18
CA ASN A 102 -10.00 8.79 11.48
C ASN A 102 -8.93 9.35 10.52
N ALA A 103 -8.18 8.46 9.87
CA ALA A 103 -7.23 8.87 8.86
C ALA A 103 -7.92 9.67 7.75
N HIS A 104 -7.22 10.67 7.21
CA HIS A 104 -7.73 11.57 6.16
C HIS A 104 -8.91 12.49 6.52
N THR A 105 -9.22 12.66 7.79
CA THR A 105 -10.34 13.53 8.22
C THR A 105 -9.95 14.97 8.55
N LYS A 106 -8.65 15.28 8.61
CA LYS A 106 -8.14 16.59 9.01
C LYS A 106 -7.45 17.26 7.83
N VAL A 107 -8.01 18.37 7.35
CA VAL A 107 -7.43 19.21 6.29
C VAL A 107 -7.26 20.63 6.83
N ASP A 108 -6.08 21.21 6.65
CA ASP A 108 -5.80 22.60 6.97
C ASP A 108 -6.17 23.49 5.77
N ILE A 109 -7.36 24.08 5.86
CA ILE A 109 -7.87 25.10 4.94
C ILE A 109 -7.66 26.43 5.65
N ARG A 110 -6.56 27.12 5.36
CA ARG A 110 -6.21 28.43 5.90
C ARG A 110 -5.80 29.37 4.81
#